data_AF-A0A7C3Q622-F1
#
_entry.id   AF-A0A7C3Q622-F1
#
_cell.length_a   1.000
_cell.length_b   1.000
_cell.length_c   1.000
_cell.angle_alpha   90.00
_cell.angle_beta   90.00
_cell.angle_gamma   90.00
#
_symmetry.space_group_name_H-M   'P 1'
#
loop_
_entity.id
_entity.type
_entity.pdbx_description
1 polymer ?
#
loop_
_entity_poly.entity_id
_entity_poly.type
_entity_poly.pdbx_seq_one_letter_code
_entity_poly.pdbx_strand_id
1 'polypeptide(L)'
;GMKRFFATYLALGVLAGALGIACGGGGGNGTATSGVGLFLTDTFREDFDNVWLTLHKVEYRNQTTGQYTTAWESATGITVDAKRLRDGSGERYAFLAITALANGTYDQVRLTMGQQTILVPAGSQSGTAYPFDSSLPRDGQGRPMVTATLTPALSVPTTSFVLDIDLANWTLAGGEVSPAFRRGSGNGIDDSGRHEALEYKGVVSNLSSTRFSLRPSAGASFTVAYTADTPVFSSSNGAPTVLANGALVEVRGNYLPGNNFLSASVIKVEDGNGSGEAEARGTHTDVNLGANTLTLTNLTEVEGFMPQGASIHVVWSDSTIFRRSGVQVTEDALLQWQFSEAKGTYNPATNTLTATRITLEDDAGGGGGGGGTGEAEATGSITNVDLNQNRMTLTNIFDIENFQLEGTTVNVTWTEETIFLRSGDPVTEQALLQWPRAEAKGVYDPGTNTIRASRIKLED
;
A
#
# COMPACT_ATOMS: atom_id res chain seq x y z
N GLY A 1 70.53 -23.20 -15.72
CA GLY A 1 69.97 -23.90 -14.53
C GLY A 1 68.51 -23.55 -14.39
N MET A 2 67.68 -24.56 -14.07
CA MET A 2 66.23 -24.49 -13.75
C MET A 2 65.81 -23.18 -13.06
N LYS A 3 64.63 -22.60 -13.31
CA LYS A 3 63.30 -23.22 -13.16
C LYS A 3 62.25 -22.58 -14.09
N ARG A 4 61.37 -23.44 -14.61
CA ARG A 4 60.06 -23.15 -15.21
C ARG A 4 59.08 -22.71 -14.12
N PHE A 5 58.06 -21.89 -14.43
CA PHE A 5 56.66 -22.18 -14.09
C PHE A 5 55.69 -21.29 -14.91
N PHE A 6 54.59 -21.93 -15.31
CA PHE A 6 53.48 -21.51 -16.18
C PHE A 6 52.64 -20.34 -15.64
N ALA A 7 51.97 -19.58 -16.52
CA ALA A 7 50.50 -19.44 -16.51
C ALA A 7 49.93 -18.67 -17.73
N THR A 8 49.11 -19.42 -18.44
CA THR A 8 48.09 -19.20 -19.48
C THR A 8 47.21 -17.93 -19.43
N TYR A 9 46.95 -17.40 -20.64
CA TYR A 9 45.83 -16.62 -21.19
C TYR A 9 44.59 -16.26 -20.33
N LEU A 10 44.12 -15.00 -20.46
CA LEU A 10 42.78 -14.69 -20.99
C LEU A 10 42.68 -13.22 -21.43
N ALA A 11 42.28 -12.98 -22.69
CA ALA A 11 42.00 -11.66 -23.24
C ALA A 11 40.54 -11.27 -22.95
N LEU A 12 40.32 -10.08 -22.38
CA LEU A 12 39.01 -9.46 -22.26
C LEU A 12 38.85 -8.41 -23.38
N GLY A 13 37.98 -8.69 -24.34
CA GLY A 13 37.60 -7.75 -25.40
C GLY A 13 36.57 -6.75 -24.90
N VAL A 14 36.89 -5.46 -25.08
CA VAL A 14 35.95 -4.34 -24.92
C VAL A 14 35.15 -4.23 -26.21
N LEU A 15 33.82 -4.43 -26.14
CA LEU A 15 32.91 -4.15 -27.25
C LEU A 15 31.99 -2.98 -26.86
N ALA A 16 32.33 -1.80 -27.37
CA ALA A 16 31.43 -0.68 -27.48
C ALA A 16 30.58 -0.86 -28.75
N GLY A 17 29.25 -0.78 -28.62
CA GLY A 17 28.31 -0.91 -29.73
C GLY A 17 27.12 0.01 -29.53
N ALA A 18 27.03 1.01 -30.40
CA ALA A 18 26.10 2.13 -30.40
C ALA A 18 24.62 1.73 -30.44
N LEU A 19 23.80 2.35 -29.58
CA LEU A 19 22.36 2.40 -29.75
C LEU A 19 22.00 3.63 -30.58
N GLY A 20 21.58 3.37 -31.82
CA GLY A 20 21.08 4.37 -32.74
C GLY A 20 19.75 4.96 -32.29
N ILE A 21 19.68 6.29 -32.31
CA ILE A 21 18.45 7.06 -32.26
C ILE A 21 17.75 6.87 -33.60
N ALA A 22 16.66 6.10 -33.61
CA ALA A 22 15.72 6.06 -34.73
C ALA A 22 14.57 7.05 -34.44
N CYS A 23 14.68 8.24 -35.03
CA CYS A 23 13.55 9.11 -35.30
C CYS A 23 12.96 8.68 -36.65
N GLY A 24 11.68 8.30 -36.70
CA GLY A 24 10.98 7.91 -37.92
C GLY A 24 9.55 7.44 -37.61
N GLY A 25 8.56 8.22 -38.05
CA GLY A 25 7.14 8.04 -37.75
C GLY A 25 6.47 6.87 -38.45
N GLY A 26 5.29 6.51 -37.94
CA GLY A 26 4.35 5.59 -38.57
C GLY A 26 3.01 5.66 -37.85
N GLY A 27 2.03 6.31 -38.48
CA GLY A 27 0.64 6.31 -38.03
C GLY A 27 0.06 4.90 -38.13
N GLY A 28 0.04 4.19 -37.02
CA GLY A 28 -0.72 2.95 -36.88
C GLY A 28 -2.17 3.29 -36.58
N ASN A 29 -3.11 2.63 -37.25
CA ASN A 29 -4.51 2.53 -36.81
C ASN A 29 -4.52 1.87 -35.43
N GLY A 30 -4.35 2.68 -34.39
CA GLY A 30 -4.51 2.24 -33.01
C GLY A 30 -5.96 1.83 -32.82
N THR A 31 -6.20 0.54 -32.58
CA THR A 31 -7.47 0.11 -32.01
C THR A 31 -7.63 0.90 -30.72
N ALA A 32 -8.69 1.71 -30.61
CA ALA A 32 -8.91 2.51 -29.41
C ALA A 32 -8.97 1.57 -28.20
N THR A 33 -8.00 1.70 -27.29
CA THR A 33 -7.96 0.99 -26.02
C THR A 33 -8.48 1.92 -24.94
N SER A 34 -9.42 1.43 -24.12
CA SER A 34 -9.83 2.14 -22.91
C SER A 34 -9.01 1.63 -21.73
N GLY A 35 -8.57 2.54 -20.86
CA GLY A 35 -8.10 2.18 -19.53
C GLY A 35 -9.31 1.76 -18.69
N VAL A 36 -9.34 0.50 -18.25
CA VAL A 36 -10.38 -0.02 -17.35
C VAL A 36 -9.73 -0.30 -15.99
N GLY A 37 -10.22 0.33 -14.93
CA GLY A 37 -9.79 0.03 -13.56
C GLY A 37 -10.30 -1.34 -13.13
N LEU A 38 -9.39 -2.24 -12.79
CA LEU A 38 -9.68 -3.56 -12.26
C LEU A 38 -9.69 -3.50 -10.74
N PHE A 39 -10.81 -3.87 -10.13
CA PHE A 39 -10.97 -3.94 -8.68
C PHE A 39 -11.33 -5.37 -8.26
N LEU A 40 -10.83 -5.79 -7.11
CA LEU A 40 -11.24 -7.02 -6.43
C LEU A 40 -12.27 -6.64 -5.35
N THR A 41 -13.30 -7.47 -5.21
CA THR A 41 -14.23 -7.45 -4.07
C THR A 41 -14.56 -8.88 -3.64
N ASP A 42 -15.42 -9.04 -2.64
CA ASP A 42 -15.91 -10.35 -2.24
C ASP A 42 -17.40 -10.36 -1.81
N THR A 43 -18.00 -11.54 -1.90
CA THR A 43 -19.29 -11.89 -1.30
C THR A 43 -19.12 -12.75 -0.05
N PHE A 44 -19.72 -12.28 1.04
CA PHE A 44 -19.42 -12.68 2.41
C PHE A 44 -19.70 -14.16 2.72
N ARG A 45 -18.79 -14.74 3.51
CA ARG A 45 -18.95 -16.04 4.16
C ARG A 45 -18.48 -15.96 5.62
N GLU A 46 -19.24 -16.51 6.57
CA GLU A 46 -19.02 -16.29 8.02
C GLU A 46 -18.13 -17.35 8.70
N ASP A 47 -17.80 -18.44 8.03
CA ASP A 47 -17.04 -19.56 8.61
C ASP A 47 -15.53 -19.32 8.67
N PHE A 48 -15.03 -18.24 8.08
CA PHE A 48 -13.62 -17.86 8.09
C PHE A 48 -13.43 -16.41 8.53
N ASP A 49 -12.43 -16.17 9.36
CA ASP A 49 -11.96 -14.82 9.73
C ASP A 49 -11.00 -14.26 8.68
N ASN A 50 -10.20 -15.12 8.03
CA ASN A 50 -9.32 -14.74 6.92
C ASN A 50 -9.33 -15.81 5.82
N VAL A 51 -9.23 -15.37 4.57
CA VAL A 51 -9.03 -16.22 3.40
C VAL A 51 -7.92 -15.63 2.55
N TRP A 52 -6.70 -16.14 2.78
CA TRP A 52 -5.51 -15.70 2.06
C TRP A 52 -5.37 -16.44 0.74
N LEU A 53 -5.23 -15.68 -0.35
CA LEU A 53 -4.94 -16.23 -1.68
C LEU A 53 -3.97 -15.32 -2.44
N THR A 54 -3.22 -15.92 -3.35
CA THR A 54 -2.34 -15.18 -4.26
C THR A 54 -2.94 -15.16 -5.67
N LEU A 55 -3.02 -14.00 -6.29
CA LEU A 55 -3.40 -13.84 -7.69
C LEU A 55 -2.16 -13.52 -8.52
N HIS A 56 -1.93 -14.25 -9.61
CA HIS A 56 -0.79 -14.02 -10.52
C HIS A 56 -1.18 -13.40 -11.85
N LYS A 57 -2.39 -13.67 -12.34
CA LYS A 57 -2.80 -13.23 -13.67
C LYS A 57 -4.30 -13.06 -13.77
N VAL A 58 -4.75 -12.04 -14.50
CA VAL A 58 -6.14 -11.83 -14.92
C VAL A 58 -6.19 -11.64 -16.43
N GLU A 59 -7.04 -12.40 -17.09
CA GLU A 59 -7.24 -12.36 -18.54
C GLU A 59 -8.73 -12.28 -18.89
N TYR A 60 -9.09 -11.50 -19.91
CA TYR A 60 -10.47 -11.42 -20.40
C TYR A 60 -10.58 -12.06 -21.77
N ARG A 61 -11.62 -12.88 -21.96
CA ARG A 61 -11.96 -13.42 -23.28
C ARG A 61 -12.82 -12.44 -24.04
N ASN A 62 -12.36 -12.01 -25.21
CA ASN A 62 -13.16 -11.23 -26.13
C ASN A 62 -14.21 -12.14 -26.80
N GLN A 63 -15.48 -11.82 -26.65
CA GLN A 63 -16.61 -12.66 -27.08
C GLN A 63 -16.61 -12.89 -28.59
N THR A 64 -16.21 -11.89 -29.38
CA THR A 64 -16.22 -11.97 -30.85
C THR A 64 -15.09 -12.83 -31.39
N THR A 65 -13.88 -12.69 -30.84
CA THR A 65 -12.68 -13.39 -31.35
C THR A 65 -12.41 -14.72 -30.62
N GLY A 66 -13.00 -14.90 -29.44
CA GLY A 66 -12.72 -16.01 -28.53
C GLY A 66 -11.33 -15.97 -27.88
N GLN A 67 -10.54 -14.92 -28.11
CA GLN A 67 -9.17 -14.82 -27.61
C GLN A 67 -9.12 -14.20 -26.21
N TYR A 68 -8.20 -14.71 -25.38
CA TYR A 68 -7.89 -14.12 -24.09
C TYR A 68 -6.84 -13.00 -24.23
N THR A 69 -7.11 -11.86 -23.63
CA THR A 69 -6.18 -10.74 -23.49
C THR A 69 -5.76 -10.63 -22.03
N THR A 70 -4.46 -10.57 -21.77
CA THR A 70 -3.92 -10.36 -20.42
C THR A 70 -4.18 -8.93 -19.98
N ALA A 71 -4.94 -8.77 -18.90
CA ALA A 71 -5.25 -7.49 -18.30
C ALA A 71 -4.26 -7.10 -17.21
N TRP A 72 -3.76 -8.10 -16.48
CA TRP A 72 -2.80 -7.92 -15.41
C TRP A 72 -2.02 -9.23 -15.21
N GLU A 73 -0.71 -9.14 -14.96
CA GLU A 73 0.15 -10.28 -14.68
C GLU A 73 1.32 -9.86 -13.77
N SER A 74 1.53 -10.62 -12.70
CA SER A 74 2.67 -10.45 -11.80
C SER A 74 3.39 -11.78 -11.59
N ALA A 75 4.72 -11.77 -11.76
CA ALA A 75 5.56 -12.95 -11.55
C ALA A 75 5.51 -13.43 -10.10
N THR A 76 5.54 -12.50 -9.14
CA THR A 76 5.42 -12.77 -7.70
C THR A 76 3.98 -12.92 -7.23
N GLY A 77 3.03 -12.38 -8.01
CA GLY A 77 1.62 -12.31 -7.63
C GLY A 77 1.34 -11.21 -6.60
N ILE A 78 0.07 -11.09 -6.23
CA ILE A 78 -0.41 -10.26 -5.12
C ILE A 78 -1.14 -11.18 -4.13
N THR A 79 -0.80 -11.10 -2.85
CA THR A 79 -1.52 -11.80 -1.78
C THR A 79 -2.63 -10.89 -1.27
N VAL A 80 -3.84 -11.44 -1.14
CA VAL A 80 -5.02 -10.72 -0.69
C VAL A 80 -5.72 -11.55 0.38
N ASP A 81 -6.22 -10.89 1.41
CA ASP A 81 -7.26 -11.45 2.27
C ASP A 81 -8.63 -11.15 1.67
N ALA A 82 -9.25 -12.15 1.06
CA ALA A 82 -10.57 -11.97 0.45
C ALA A 82 -11.63 -11.56 1.49
N LYS A 83 -11.47 -11.94 2.77
CA LYS A 83 -12.39 -11.56 3.85
C LYS A 83 -12.40 -10.07 4.14
N ARG A 84 -11.31 -9.35 3.86
CA ARG A 84 -11.24 -7.90 4.02
C ARG A 84 -11.98 -7.14 2.93
N LEU A 85 -12.33 -7.79 1.83
CA LEU A 85 -13.00 -7.15 0.70
C LEU A 85 -14.52 -7.01 0.92
N ARG A 86 -14.98 -7.16 2.18
CA ARG A 86 -16.36 -6.98 2.60
C ARG A 86 -16.45 -6.71 4.10
N ASP A 87 -17.39 -5.86 4.50
CA ASP A 87 -17.76 -5.65 5.90
C ASP A 87 -19.29 -5.57 6.06
N GLY A 88 -19.76 -5.24 7.28
CA GLY A 88 -21.18 -5.10 7.59
C GLY A 88 -21.90 -3.99 6.80
N SER A 89 -21.16 -3.08 6.17
CA SER A 89 -21.68 -2.01 5.31
C SER A 89 -21.67 -2.37 3.81
N GLY A 90 -21.10 -3.51 3.42
CA GLY A 90 -21.18 -4.05 2.06
C GLY A 90 -19.82 -4.39 1.43
N GLU A 91 -19.74 -4.30 0.10
CA GLU A 91 -18.51 -4.56 -0.68
C GLU A 91 -17.41 -3.55 -0.32
N ARG A 92 -16.17 -4.04 -0.21
CA ARG A 92 -14.95 -3.22 -0.18
C ARG A 92 -14.11 -3.54 -1.42
N TYR A 93 -13.29 -2.58 -1.84
CA TYR A 93 -12.64 -2.61 -3.15
C TYR A 93 -11.13 -2.51 -3.01
N ALA A 94 -10.42 -3.51 -3.50
CA ALA A 94 -8.98 -3.44 -3.71
C ALA A 94 -8.73 -3.11 -5.19
N PHE A 95 -8.16 -1.94 -5.47
CA PHE A 95 -7.72 -1.62 -6.83
C PHE A 95 -6.48 -2.46 -7.18
N LEU A 96 -6.49 -3.10 -8.34
CA LEU A 96 -5.40 -3.97 -8.76
C LEU A 96 -4.53 -3.32 -9.83
N ALA A 97 -5.15 -2.77 -10.88
CA ALA A 97 -4.45 -2.10 -11.98
C ALA A 97 -5.43 -1.39 -12.92
N ILE A 98 -4.89 -0.50 -13.76
CA ILE A 98 -5.56 -0.14 -15.03
C ILE A 98 -5.17 -1.18 -16.08
N THR A 99 -6.16 -1.77 -16.74
CA THR A 99 -5.94 -2.62 -17.90
C THR A 99 -6.25 -1.88 -19.19
N ALA A 100 -5.46 -2.12 -20.23
CA ALA A 100 -5.75 -1.66 -21.58
C ALA A 100 -6.53 -2.74 -22.32
N LEU A 101 -7.83 -2.55 -22.47
CA LEU A 101 -8.69 -3.42 -23.27
C LEU A 101 -9.13 -2.70 -24.54
N ALA A 102 -9.09 -3.41 -25.66
CA ALA A 102 -9.68 -2.93 -26.91
C ALA A 102 -11.20 -2.85 -26.77
N ASN A 103 -11.82 -1.89 -27.46
CA ASN A 103 -13.28 -1.79 -27.55
C ASN A 103 -13.91 -3.12 -28.00
N GLY A 104 -14.97 -3.55 -27.30
CA GLY A 104 -15.62 -4.82 -27.56
C GLY A 104 -16.32 -5.39 -26.33
N THR A 105 -16.87 -6.60 -26.48
CA THR A 105 -17.56 -7.32 -25.42
C THR A 105 -16.71 -8.49 -24.94
N TYR A 106 -16.61 -8.66 -23.62
CA TYR A 106 -15.85 -9.73 -22.97
C TYR A 106 -16.77 -10.56 -22.09
N ASP A 107 -16.88 -11.86 -22.37
CA ASP A 107 -17.87 -12.77 -21.78
C ASP A 107 -17.29 -13.69 -20.70
N GLN A 108 -15.96 -13.74 -20.55
CA GLN A 108 -15.29 -14.54 -19.54
C GLN A 108 -14.06 -13.83 -18.96
N VAL A 109 -13.78 -14.13 -17.70
CA VAL A 109 -12.51 -13.81 -17.03
C VAL A 109 -11.81 -15.11 -16.68
N ARG A 110 -10.50 -15.14 -16.84
CA ARG A 110 -9.64 -16.25 -16.44
C ARG A 110 -8.57 -15.75 -15.48
N LEU A 111 -8.49 -16.41 -14.34
CA LEU A 111 -7.56 -16.08 -13.26
C LEU A 111 -6.51 -17.17 -13.15
N THR A 112 -5.26 -16.79 -12.97
CA THR A 112 -4.19 -17.71 -12.55
C THR A 112 -3.82 -17.40 -11.11
N MET A 113 -3.91 -18.38 -10.23
CA MET A 113 -3.75 -18.19 -8.78
C MET A 113 -2.49 -18.87 -8.26
N GLY A 114 -2.14 -18.62 -7.00
CA GLY A 114 -1.16 -19.40 -6.26
C GLY A 114 -1.55 -20.88 -6.17
N GLN A 115 -0.64 -21.74 -5.74
CA GLN A 115 -0.89 -23.19 -5.70
C GLN A 115 -1.93 -23.61 -4.66
N GLN A 116 -2.13 -22.79 -3.64
CA GLN A 116 -2.97 -23.05 -2.48
C GLN A 116 -3.54 -21.75 -1.91
N THR A 117 -4.53 -21.89 -1.05
CA THR A 117 -5.10 -20.83 -0.20
C THR A 117 -4.90 -21.20 1.27
N ILE A 118 -4.80 -20.20 2.15
CA ILE A 118 -4.87 -20.42 3.60
C ILE A 118 -6.24 -19.98 4.09
N LEU A 119 -6.98 -20.92 4.67
CA LEU A 119 -8.28 -20.66 5.30
C LEU A 119 -8.08 -20.60 6.81
N VAL A 120 -8.46 -19.48 7.43
CA VAL A 120 -8.44 -19.31 8.89
C VAL A 120 -9.88 -19.39 9.41
N PRO A 121 -10.29 -20.50 10.05
CA PRO A 121 -11.64 -20.65 10.55
C PRO A 121 -12.03 -19.55 11.53
N ALA A 122 -13.31 -19.19 11.57
CA ALA A 122 -13.83 -18.19 12.50
C ALA A 122 -13.46 -18.53 13.96
N GLY A 123 -12.88 -17.56 14.68
CA GLY A 123 -12.38 -17.70 16.04
C GLY A 123 -11.00 -18.38 16.16
N SER A 124 -10.36 -18.76 15.05
CA SER A 124 -9.03 -19.36 15.03
C SER A 124 -7.93 -18.32 14.81
N GLN A 125 -6.76 -18.54 15.40
CA GLN A 125 -5.54 -17.80 15.06
C GLN A 125 -4.70 -18.51 14.00
N SER A 126 -4.92 -19.81 13.80
CA SER A 126 -4.18 -20.65 12.86
C SER A 126 -5.00 -20.95 11.62
N GLY A 127 -4.35 -20.84 10.47
CA GLY A 127 -4.90 -21.24 9.18
C GLY A 127 -4.53 -22.67 8.81
N THR A 128 -5.27 -23.21 7.85
CA THR A 128 -4.94 -24.46 7.18
C THR A 128 -4.71 -24.19 5.70
N ALA A 129 -3.61 -24.71 5.17
CA ALA A 129 -3.32 -24.65 3.75
C ALA A 129 -4.15 -25.69 2.99
N TYR A 130 -4.87 -25.24 1.98
CA TYR A 130 -5.61 -26.11 1.07
C TYR A 130 -5.15 -25.89 -0.37
N PRO A 131 -4.76 -26.94 -1.10
CA PRO A 131 -4.52 -26.83 -2.52
C PRO A 131 -5.82 -26.50 -3.24
N PHE A 132 -5.72 -25.80 -4.37
CA PHE A 132 -6.86 -25.65 -5.26
C PHE A 132 -7.10 -26.93 -6.05
N ASP A 133 -8.39 -27.20 -6.29
CA ASP A 133 -8.94 -28.34 -7.01
C ASP A 133 -8.01 -28.79 -8.16
N SER A 134 -7.57 -30.02 -8.07
CA SER A 134 -6.60 -30.64 -8.98
C SER A 134 -7.17 -30.83 -10.38
N SER A 135 -8.50 -30.78 -10.55
CA SER A 135 -9.17 -30.82 -11.86
C SER A 135 -9.09 -29.50 -12.63
N LEU A 136 -8.78 -28.37 -11.97
CA LEU A 136 -8.64 -27.09 -12.65
C LEU A 136 -7.43 -27.10 -13.60
N PRO A 137 -7.55 -26.53 -14.82
CA PRO A 137 -6.42 -26.36 -15.72
C PRO A 137 -5.23 -25.69 -15.04
N ARG A 138 -4.01 -26.00 -15.48
CA ARG A 138 -2.77 -25.39 -14.99
C ARG A 138 -2.05 -24.61 -16.08
N ASP A 139 -1.38 -23.53 -15.74
CA ASP A 139 -0.52 -22.78 -16.66
C ASP A 139 0.84 -23.49 -16.90
N GLY A 140 1.74 -22.86 -17.65
CA GLY A 140 3.07 -23.39 -17.94
C GLY A 140 3.97 -23.55 -16.70
N GLN A 141 3.58 -22.97 -15.56
CA GLN A 141 4.27 -23.03 -14.27
C GLN A 141 3.55 -23.95 -13.28
N GLY A 142 2.49 -24.65 -13.71
CA GLY A 142 1.71 -25.55 -12.86
C GLY A 142 0.70 -24.85 -11.95
N ARG A 143 0.44 -23.54 -12.14
CA ARG A 143 -0.48 -22.75 -11.32
C ARG A 143 -1.94 -22.96 -11.75
N PRO A 144 -2.89 -23.11 -10.81
CA PRO A 144 -4.30 -23.28 -11.11
C PRO A 144 -4.89 -22.11 -11.88
N MET A 145 -5.69 -22.43 -12.90
CA MET A 145 -6.41 -21.48 -13.75
C MET A 145 -7.91 -21.68 -13.61
N VAL A 146 -8.63 -20.63 -13.21
CA VAL A 146 -10.07 -20.63 -13.02
C VAL A 146 -10.71 -19.74 -14.07
N THR A 147 -11.78 -20.22 -14.72
CA THR A 147 -12.53 -19.42 -15.70
C THR A 147 -13.94 -19.18 -15.17
N ALA A 148 -14.33 -17.91 -15.11
CA ALA A 148 -15.66 -17.49 -14.74
C ALA A 148 -16.36 -16.79 -15.91
N THR A 149 -17.65 -17.08 -16.08
CA THR A 149 -18.50 -16.38 -17.05
C THR A 149 -18.94 -15.04 -16.48
N LEU A 150 -18.84 -13.98 -17.28
CA LEU A 150 -19.26 -12.64 -16.90
C LEU A 150 -20.72 -12.44 -17.27
N THR A 151 -21.58 -12.30 -16.26
CA THR A 151 -23.01 -12.04 -16.43
C THR A 151 -23.40 -10.77 -15.66
N PRO A 152 -23.74 -9.66 -16.33
CA PRO A 152 -23.64 -9.44 -17.77
C PRO A 152 -22.17 -9.38 -18.25
N ALA A 153 -21.95 -9.58 -19.55
CA ALA A 153 -20.64 -9.42 -20.18
C ALA A 153 -20.07 -8.00 -19.97
N LEU A 154 -18.75 -7.87 -19.93
CA LEU A 154 -18.06 -6.58 -19.84
C LEU A 154 -18.03 -5.91 -21.22
N SER A 155 -18.62 -4.73 -21.34
CA SER A 155 -18.58 -3.90 -22.55
C SER A 155 -17.54 -2.80 -22.40
N VAL A 156 -16.63 -2.69 -23.37
CA VAL A 156 -15.57 -1.66 -23.44
C VAL A 156 -15.88 -0.72 -24.63
N PRO A 157 -15.85 0.61 -24.46
CA PRO A 157 -15.23 1.35 -23.35
C PRO A 157 -16.06 1.36 -22.06
N THR A 158 -15.36 1.28 -20.94
CA THR A 158 -15.86 1.51 -19.57
C THR A 158 -14.70 2.05 -18.73
N THR A 159 -15.00 2.62 -17.57
CA THR A 159 -13.98 3.13 -16.63
C THR A 159 -13.53 2.09 -15.62
N SER A 160 -14.39 1.12 -15.27
CA SER A 160 -14.09 0.13 -14.24
C SER A 160 -14.71 -1.24 -14.50
N PHE A 161 -14.12 -2.25 -13.86
CA PHE A 161 -14.63 -3.61 -13.72
C PHE A 161 -14.31 -4.12 -12.32
N VAL A 162 -15.30 -4.75 -11.69
CA VAL A 162 -15.17 -5.38 -10.37
C VAL A 162 -15.22 -6.90 -10.54
N LEU A 163 -14.18 -7.55 -10.07
CA LEU A 163 -14.09 -9.00 -9.95
C LEU A 163 -14.42 -9.40 -8.51
N ASP A 164 -15.46 -10.19 -8.34
CA ASP A 164 -15.87 -10.73 -7.05
C ASP A 164 -15.26 -12.12 -6.86
N ILE A 165 -14.52 -12.31 -5.78
CA ILE A 165 -13.90 -13.58 -5.36
C ILE A 165 -14.97 -14.60 -4.95
N ASP A 166 -16.20 -14.16 -4.69
CA ASP A 166 -17.38 -14.99 -4.50
C ASP A 166 -17.17 -16.10 -3.46
N LEU A 167 -16.56 -15.77 -2.31
CA LEU A 167 -16.24 -16.73 -1.24
C LEU A 167 -17.46 -17.56 -0.82
N ALA A 168 -18.65 -16.96 -0.87
CA ALA A 168 -19.92 -17.65 -0.59
C ALA A 168 -20.15 -18.91 -1.45
N ASN A 169 -19.57 -18.99 -2.65
CA ASN A 169 -19.69 -20.12 -3.57
C ASN A 169 -18.42 -20.98 -3.67
N TRP A 170 -17.40 -20.72 -2.86
CA TRP A 170 -16.25 -21.62 -2.73
C TRP A 170 -16.68 -22.92 -2.05
N THR A 171 -16.12 -24.04 -2.49
CA THR A 171 -16.36 -25.34 -1.85
C THR A 171 -15.04 -25.94 -1.37
N LEU A 172 -15.09 -26.60 -0.21
CA LEU A 172 -14.00 -27.40 0.32
C LEU A 172 -14.47 -28.86 0.34
N ALA A 173 -13.94 -29.68 -0.55
CA ALA A 173 -14.31 -31.07 -0.70
C ALA A 173 -13.08 -31.94 -0.97
N GLY A 174 -12.98 -33.09 -0.31
CA GLY A 174 -11.84 -33.99 -0.51
C GLY A 174 -10.46 -33.42 -0.12
N GLY A 175 -10.43 -32.33 0.67
CA GLY A 175 -9.18 -31.63 1.03
C GLY A 175 -8.69 -30.64 -0.01
N GLU A 176 -9.47 -30.34 -1.05
CA GLU A 176 -9.16 -29.34 -2.07
C GLU A 176 -10.23 -28.24 -2.08
N VAL A 177 -9.83 -27.03 -2.46
CA VAL A 177 -10.74 -25.89 -2.64
C VAL A 177 -11.10 -25.72 -4.10
N SER A 178 -12.39 -25.76 -4.42
CA SER A 178 -12.90 -25.29 -5.71
C SER A 178 -13.30 -23.82 -5.56
N PRO A 179 -12.52 -22.88 -6.13
CA PRO A 179 -12.80 -21.44 -6.06
C PRO A 179 -13.93 -21.07 -7.03
N ALA A 180 -14.72 -20.08 -6.65
CA ALA A 180 -15.67 -19.42 -7.53
C ALA A 180 -15.21 -17.98 -7.79
N PHE A 181 -15.64 -17.40 -8.91
CA PHE A 181 -15.48 -15.98 -9.19
C PHE A 181 -16.67 -15.52 -10.00
N ARG A 182 -17.03 -14.25 -9.89
CA ARG A 182 -18.08 -13.65 -10.71
C ARG A 182 -17.82 -12.18 -10.96
N ARG A 183 -18.68 -11.56 -11.76
CA ARG A 183 -18.73 -10.11 -11.89
C ARG A 183 -19.31 -9.52 -10.60
N GLY A 184 -18.57 -8.61 -9.98
CA GLY A 184 -19.04 -7.84 -8.82
C GLY A 184 -20.05 -6.77 -9.22
N SER A 185 -20.80 -6.28 -8.23
CA SER A 185 -21.88 -5.31 -8.48
C SER A 185 -21.33 -3.92 -8.85
N GLY A 186 -20.22 -3.53 -8.23
CA GLY A 186 -19.67 -2.17 -8.32
C GLY A 186 -20.48 -1.12 -7.57
N ASN A 187 -21.45 -1.55 -6.75
CA ASN A 187 -22.26 -0.64 -5.95
C ASN A 187 -21.39 0.03 -4.87
N GLY A 188 -21.33 1.37 -4.90
CA GLY A 188 -20.48 2.12 -3.97
C GLY A 188 -19.00 2.13 -4.36
N ILE A 189 -18.64 1.74 -5.60
CA ILE A 189 -17.26 1.85 -6.08
C ILE A 189 -16.77 3.32 -6.12
N ASP A 190 -17.67 4.29 -6.21
CA ASP A 190 -17.31 5.72 -6.16
C ASP A 190 -17.15 6.26 -4.73
N ASP A 191 -17.47 5.47 -3.70
CA ASP A 191 -17.25 5.84 -2.30
C ASP A 191 -15.80 5.52 -1.89
N SER A 192 -14.99 6.56 -1.71
CA SER A 192 -13.59 6.44 -1.30
C SER A 192 -13.39 5.71 0.02
N GLY A 193 -14.38 5.71 0.92
CA GLY A 193 -14.32 4.99 2.20
C GLY A 193 -14.46 3.46 2.06
N ARG A 194 -14.83 2.98 0.86
CA ARG A 194 -14.96 1.56 0.53
C ARG A 194 -13.71 0.97 -0.12
N HIS A 195 -12.67 1.76 -0.39
CA HIS A 195 -11.44 1.27 -1.00
C HIS A 195 -10.41 0.89 0.05
N GLU A 196 -9.70 -0.22 -0.19
CA GLU A 196 -8.50 -0.56 0.55
C GLU A 196 -7.33 0.32 0.09
N ALA A 197 -6.61 0.88 1.04
CA ALA A 197 -5.38 1.62 0.79
C ALA A 197 -4.23 0.63 0.63
N LEU A 198 -3.94 0.25 -0.61
CA LEU A 198 -2.84 -0.65 -0.97
C LEU A 198 -1.61 0.11 -1.45
N GLU A 199 -0.47 -0.56 -1.47
CA GLU A 199 0.76 -0.07 -2.09
C GLU A 199 0.88 -0.47 -3.57
N TYR A 200 1.30 0.51 -4.38
CA TYR A 200 1.56 0.33 -5.80
C TYR A 200 2.99 0.69 -6.13
N LYS A 201 3.74 -0.28 -6.65
CA LYS A 201 5.13 -0.11 -7.07
C LYS A 201 5.21 0.30 -8.53
N GLY A 202 6.01 1.31 -8.83
CA GLY A 202 6.24 1.71 -10.22
C GLY A 202 7.23 2.85 -10.40
N VAL A 203 7.50 3.17 -11.66
CA VAL A 203 8.43 4.24 -12.05
C VAL A 203 7.64 5.53 -12.30
N VAL A 204 8.10 6.63 -11.70
CA VAL A 204 7.53 7.98 -11.85
C VAL A 204 7.81 8.53 -13.25
N SER A 205 6.80 9.12 -13.87
CA SER A 205 6.91 9.89 -15.12
C SER A 205 5.91 11.05 -15.14
N ASN A 206 6.08 12.02 -16.03
CA ASN A 206 5.19 13.19 -16.15
C ASN A 206 4.93 13.92 -14.81
N LEU A 207 5.96 14.01 -13.95
CA LEU A 207 5.86 14.67 -12.65
C LEU A 207 5.52 16.16 -12.79
N SER A 208 4.55 16.61 -11.98
CA SER A 208 4.09 17.99 -11.82
C SER A 208 3.95 18.29 -10.32
N SER A 209 3.59 19.52 -9.94
CA SER A 209 3.46 19.91 -8.53
C SER A 209 2.36 19.19 -7.74
N THR A 210 1.39 18.55 -8.41
CA THR A 210 0.25 17.88 -7.76
C THR A 210 -0.04 16.48 -8.28
N ARG A 211 0.66 16.04 -9.35
CA ARG A 211 0.39 14.77 -10.03
C ARG A 211 1.62 14.18 -10.70
N PHE A 212 1.62 12.88 -10.89
CA PHE A 212 2.53 12.16 -11.80
C PHE A 212 1.86 10.92 -12.40
N SER A 213 2.47 10.35 -13.42
CA SER A 213 2.09 9.03 -13.97
C SER A 213 2.96 7.95 -13.34
N LEU A 214 2.34 6.99 -12.65
CA LEU A 214 3.02 5.80 -12.15
C LEU A 214 2.99 4.72 -13.23
N ARG A 215 4.15 4.21 -13.61
CA ARG A 215 4.29 3.05 -14.50
C ARG A 215 4.58 1.80 -13.67
N PRO A 216 3.57 0.96 -13.37
CA PRO A 216 3.80 -0.28 -12.64
C PRO A 216 4.55 -1.31 -13.47
N SER A 217 5.04 -2.37 -12.81
CA SER A 217 5.61 -3.54 -13.48
C SER A 217 4.55 -4.38 -14.21
N ALA A 218 3.28 -4.25 -13.79
CA ALA A 218 2.13 -4.98 -14.30
C ALA A 218 0.95 -4.02 -14.58
N GLY A 219 0.27 -4.20 -15.71
CA GLY A 219 -0.83 -3.32 -16.13
C GLY A 219 -0.37 -2.04 -16.83
N ALA A 220 -1.32 -1.13 -17.08
CA ALA A 220 -1.07 0.16 -17.71
C ALA A 220 -0.71 1.25 -16.67
N SER A 221 -0.04 2.30 -17.14
CA SER A 221 0.23 3.48 -16.32
C SER A 221 -1.06 4.17 -15.88
N PHE A 222 -1.06 4.72 -14.67
CA PHE A 222 -2.16 5.49 -14.14
C PHE A 222 -1.67 6.76 -13.42
N THR A 223 -2.59 7.71 -13.22
CA THR A 223 -2.26 8.99 -12.59
C THR A 223 -2.27 8.82 -11.07
N VAL A 224 -1.26 9.37 -10.42
CA VAL A 224 -1.21 9.57 -8.96
C VAL A 224 -1.35 11.05 -8.69
N ALA A 225 -2.25 11.42 -7.79
CA ALA A 225 -2.39 12.77 -7.24
C ALA A 225 -1.82 12.81 -5.82
N TYR A 226 -1.14 13.90 -5.48
CA TYR A 226 -0.57 14.12 -4.16
C TYR A 226 -0.61 15.62 -3.82
N THR A 227 -0.47 15.96 -2.54
CA THR A 227 -0.49 17.35 -2.04
C THR A 227 0.84 17.68 -1.36
N ALA A 228 0.98 18.94 -0.90
CA ALA A 228 2.12 19.34 -0.08
C ALA A 228 2.17 18.60 1.28
N ASP A 229 1.04 18.02 1.71
CA ASP A 229 0.93 17.25 2.95
C ASP A 229 1.19 15.75 2.75
N THR A 230 1.24 15.25 1.51
CA THR A 230 1.57 13.85 1.24
C THR A 230 3.05 13.62 1.60
N PRO A 231 3.36 12.77 2.60
CA PRO A 231 4.74 12.48 2.95
C PRO A 231 5.48 11.80 1.80
N VAL A 232 6.69 12.31 1.51
CA VAL A 232 7.61 11.72 0.52
C VAL A 232 8.92 11.40 1.21
N PHE A 233 9.29 10.12 1.28
CA PHE A 233 10.49 9.69 1.99
C PHE A 233 11.26 8.57 1.30
N SER A 234 12.54 8.43 1.64
CA SER A 234 13.39 7.37 1.12
C SER A 234 13.12 6.03 1.82
N SER A 235 13.01 4.94 1.06
CA SER A 235 12.83 3.60 1.62
C SER A 235 13.99 3.17 2.53
N SER A 236 15.20 3.64 2.23
CA SER A 236 16.42 3.18 2.88
C SER A 236 16.62 3.72 4.28
N ASN A 237 16.29 4.99 4.53
CA ASN A 237 16.53 5.68 5.79
C ASN A 237 15.28 6.39 6.35
N GLY A 238 14.17 6.44 5.61
CA GLY A 238 12.93 7.08 6.02
C GLY A 238 12.96 8.60 5.92
N ALA A 239 14.13 9.19 5.64
CA ALA A 239 14.29 10.63 5.61
C ALA A 239 13.41 11.25 4.49
N PRO A 240 12.88 12.47 4.71
CA PRO A 240 12.21 13.23 3.66
C PRO A 240 13.07 13.29 2.40
N THR A 241 12.45 13.11 1.24
CA THR A 241 13.14 13.10 -0.04
C THR A 241 12.30 13.76 -1.13
N VAL A 242 12.95 14.09 -2.24
CA VAL A 242 12.29 14.74 -3.38
C VAL A 242 11.93 13.70 -4.43
N LEU A 243 10.67 13.74 -4.86
CA LEU A 243 10.18 12.93 -5.97
C LEU A 243 10.78 13.42 -7.30
N ALA A 244 11.19 12.51 -8.18
CA ALA A 244 11.76 12.84 -9.48
C ALA A 244 11.25 11.90 -10.58
N ASN A 245 11.21 12.39 -11.83
CA ASN A 245 10.97 11.52 -12.99
C ASN A 245 12.05 10.43 -13.07
N GLY A 246 11.64 9.19 -13.31
CA GLY A 246 12.50 8.01 -13.33
C GLY A 246 12.73 7.35 -11.96
N ALA A 247 12.28 7.96 -10.86
CA ALA A 247 12.35 7.33 -9.54
C ALA A 247 11.45 6.08 -9.50
N LEU A 248 11.95 5.00 -8.90
CA LEU A 248 11.13 3.86 -8.50
C LEU A 248 10.48 4.21 -7.15
N VAL A 249 9.18 4.01 -7.04
CA VAL A 249 8.42 4.36 -5.82
C VAL A 249 7.42 3.28 -5.45
N GLU A 250 7.14 3.21 -4.15
CA GLU A 250 5.97 2.60 -3.52
C GLU A 250 4.97 3.74 -3.20
N VAL A 251 3.76 3.68 -3.77
CA VAL A 251 2.71 4.67 -3.52
C VAL A 251 1.57 4.00 -2.80
N ARG A 252 1.25 4.47 -1.60
CA ARG A 252 0.05 4.05 -0.88
C ARG A 252 -1.07 5.06 -1.10
N GLY A 253 -2.29 4.58 -1.33
CA GLY A 253 -3.44 5.46 -1.49
C GLY A 253 -4.71 4.76 -1.93
N ASN A 254 -5.76 5.55 -2.10
CA ASN A 254 -7.06 5.08 -2.57
C ASN A 254 -7.26 5.44 -4.04
N TYR A 255 -7.66 4.47 -4.86
CA TYR A 255 -7.99 4.75 -6.26
C TYR A 255 -9.38 5.34 -6.34
N LEU A 256 -9.50 6.52 -6.95
CA LEU A 256 -10.77 7.21 -7.11
C LEU A 256 -11.29 7.00 -8.55
N PRO A 257 -12.18 6.01 -8.79
CA PRO A 257 -12.61 5.67 -10.15
C PRO A 257 -13.32 6.82 -10.86
N GLY A 258 -14.11 7.62 -10.15
CA GLY A 258 -14.77 8.82 -10.71
C GLY A 258 -13.79 9.87 -11.26
N ASN A 259 -12.56 9.92 -10.72
CA ASN A 259 -11.55 10.89 -11.14
C ASN A 259 -10.38 10.27 -11.92
N ASN A 260 -10.34 8.94 -12.01
CA ASN A 260 -9.33 8.16 -12.70
C ASN A 260 -7.88 8.45 -12.23
N PHE A 261 -7.71 8.58 -10.91
CA PHE A 261 -6.39 8.71 -10.28
C PHE A 261 -6.32 8.01 -8.92
N LEU A 262 -5.11 7.63 -8.51
CA LEU A 262 -4.78 7.22 -7.15
C LEU A 262 -4.52 8.47 -6.29
N SER A 263 -5.28 8.67 -5.23
CA SER A 263 -5.02 9.72 -4.24
C SER A 263 -3.98 9.20 -3.25
N ALA A 264 -2.74 9.67 -3.36
CA ALA A 264 -1.64 9.19 -2.53
C ALA A 264 -1.76 9.71 -1.09
N SER A 265 -1.72 8.80 -0.14
CA SER A 265 -1.54 9.12 1.28
C SER A 265 -0.06 9.14 1.66
N VAL A 266 0.77 8.32 1.03
CA VAL A 266 2.22 8.25 1.25
C VAL A 266 2.93 7.89 -0.05
N ILE A 267 4.11 8.49 -0.29
CA ILE A 267 5.01 8.12 -1.38
C ILE A 267 6.38 7.77 -0.81
N LYS A 268 6.84 6.57 -1.11
CA LYS A 268 8.14 6.08 -0.67
C LYS A 268 9.03 5.86 -1.89
N VAL A 269 10.20 6.48 -1.88
CA VAL A 269 11.18 6.42 -2.98
C VAL A 269 12.15 5.29 -2.72
N GLU A 270 12.22 4.34 -3.65
CA GLU A 270 13.10 3.20 -3.57
C GLU A 270 14.53 3.56 -3.97
N ASP A 271 15.51 3.14 -3.18
CA ASP A 271 16.94 3.34 -3.42
C ASP A 271 17.62 2.17 -4.18
N GLY A 272 16.82 1.16 -4.56
CA GLY A 272 17.28 -0.02 -5.29
C GLY A 272 17.71 -1.20 -4.42
N ASN A 273 17.63 -1.10 -3.08
CA ASN A 273 18.04 -2.17 -2.16
C ASN A 273 16.87 -3.00 -1.57
N GLY A 274 15.61 -2.57 -1.76
CA GLY A 274 14.44 -3.16 -1.10
C GLY A 274 13.54 -4.09 -1.93
N SER A 275 13.90 -4.39 -3.19
CA SER A 275 12.99 -5.16 -4.06
C SER A 275 12.95 -6.65 -3.67
N GLY A 276 11.91 -7.06 -2.95
CA GLY A 276 11.58 -8.47 -2.70
C GLY A 276 11.59 -8.91 -1.23
N GLU A 277 11.70 -7.99 -0.27
CA GLU A 277 11.44 -8.30 1.13
C GLU A 277 9.96 -8.67 1.34
N ALA A 278 9.72 -9.55 2.31
CA ALA A 278 8.39 -9.80 2.84
C ALA A 278 7.94 -8.58 3.65
N GLU A 279 6.67 -8.22 3.53
CA GLU A 279 6.08 -7.08 4.24
C GLU A 279 4.72 -7.41 4.79
N ALA A 280 4.43 -6.91 5.99
CA ALA A 280 3.10 -6.95 6.56
C ALA A 280 2.78 -5.67 7.33
N ARG A 281 1.53 -5.23 7.25
CA ARG A 281 0.98 -4.10 7.99
C ARG A 281 -0.17 -4.58 8.87
N GLY A 282 -0.23 -4.11 10.11
CA GLY A 282 -1.29 -4.49 11.05
C GLY A 282 -1.16 -3.85 12.43
N THR A 283 -2.10 -4.16 13.30
CA THR A 283 -2.04 -3.78 14.72
C THR A 283 -1.07 -4.70 15.43
N HIS A 284 -0.02 -4.17 16.05
CA HIS A 284 0.85 -5.00 16.89
C HIS A 284 0.33 -5.16 18.31
N THR A 285 0.43 -6.37 18.82
CA THR A 285 0.13 -6.76 20.20
C THR A 285 1.33 -7.52 20.77
N ASP A 286 1.27 -7.82 22.07
CA ASP A 286 2.24 -8.69 22.75
C ASP A 286 3.71 -8.26 22.56
N VAL A 287 3.95 -6.94 22.55
CA VAL A 287 5.29 -6.37 22.45
C VAL A 287 6.13 -6.80 23.65
N ASN A 288 7.24 -7.47 23.38
CA ASN A 288 8.24 -7.86 24.35
C ASN A 288 9.62 -7.38 23.91
N LEU A 289 10.00 -6.20 24.41
CA LEU A 289 11.30 -5.58 24.11
C LEU A 289 12.48 -6.41 24.65
N GLY A 290 12.29 -7.21 25.71
CA GLY A 290 13.36 -8.06 26.24
C GLY A 290 13.63 -9.32 25.39
N ALA A 291 12.64 -9.73 24.58
CA ALA A 291 12.75 -10.87 23.68
C ALA A 291 12.84 -10.46 22.19
N ASN A 292 12.77 -9.16 21.91
CA ASN A 292 12.69 -8.59 20.56
C ASN A 292 11.56 -9.19 19.72
N THR A 293 10.35 -9.30 20.29
CA THR A 293 9.19 -9.90 19.61
C THR A 293 7.92 -9.07 19.74
N LEU A 294 7.07 -9.14 18.72
CA LEU A 294 5.68 -8.69 18.74
C LEU A 294 4.81 -9.62 17.87
N THR A 295 3.49 -9.49 17.98
CA THR A 295 2.54 -10.16 17.07
C THR A 295 1.81 -9.10 16.25
N LEU A 296 1.82 -9.19 14.92
CA LEU A 296 0.95 -8.38 14.06
C LEU A 296 -0.38 -9.09 13.86
N THR A 297 -1.46 -8.41 14.22
CA THR A 297 -2.87 -8.83 14.10
C THR A 297 -3.61 -7.84 13.19
N ASN A 298 -4.88 -8.13 12.87
CA ASN A 298 -5.70 -7.27 12.01
C ASN A 298 -4.97 -6.86 10.73
N LEU A 299 -4.28 -7.83 10.11
CA LEU A 299 -3.41 -7.57 8.98
C LEU A 299 -4.18 -6.82 7.89
N THR A 300 -3.66 -5.68 7.46
CA THR A 300 -4.30 -4.83 6.45
C THR A 300 -3.69 -5.01 5.07
N GLU A 301 -2.42 -5.37 5.03
CA GLU A 301 -1.66 -5.58 3.80
C GLU A 301 -0.53 -6.58 4.04
N VAL A 302 -0.26 -7.40 3.04
CA VAL A 302 0.79 -8.40 3.06
C VAL A 302 1.41 -8.52 1.67
N GLU A 303 2.73 -8.40 1.56
CA GLU A 303 3.46 -8.50 0.29
C GLU A 303 4.59 -9.53 0.39
N GLY A 304 4.84 -10.26 -0.70
CA GLY A 304 5.98 -11.16 -0.82
C GLY A 304 5.82 -12.51 -0.11
N PHE A 305 4.72 -12.73 0.62
CA PHE A 305 4.41 -14.01 1.25
C PHE A 305 2.91 -14.22 1.46
N MET A 306 2.55 -15.38 2.01
CA MET A 306 1.19 -15.74 2.41
C MET A 306 1.19 -16.13 3.90
N PRO A 307 0.48 -15.39 4.78
CA PRO A 307 0.39 -15.72 6.21
C PRO A 307 -0.20 -17.10 6.45
N GLN A 308 0.22 -17.77 7.53
CA GLN A 308 -0.33 -19.08 7.93
C GLN A 308 -1.45 -18.97 8.98
N GLY A 309 -1.98 -17.77 9.21
CA GLY A 309 -2.97 -17.50 10.28
C GLY A 309 -3.61 -16.11 10.16
N ALA A 310 -4.38 -15.73 11.19
CA ALA A 310 -4.98 -14.39 11.29
C ALA A 310 -3.96 -13.31 11.70
N SER A 311 -2.81 -13.75 12.19
CA SER A 311 -1.72 -12.92 12.68
C SER A 311 -0.38 -13.49 12.20
N ILE A 312 0.68 -12.72 12.35
CA ILE A 312 2.07 -13.18 12.18
C ILE A 312 2.91 -12.78 13.39
N HIS A 313 3.94 -13.56 13.68
CA HIS A 313 4.96 -13.16 14.63
C HIS A 313 5.98 -12.27 13.93
N VAL A 314 6.44 -11.22 14.60
CA VAL A 314 7.56 -10.40 14.15
C VAL A 314 8.66 -10.49 15.19
N VAL A 315 9.87 -10.77 14.74
CA VAL A 315 11.08 -10.76 15.57
C VAL A 315 12.09 -9.78 14.98
N TRP A 316 12.89 -9.15 15.83
CA TRP A 316 13.90 -8.20 15.40
C TRP A 316 15.25 -8.39 16.09
N SER A 317 16.25 -7.64 15.64
CA SER A 317 17.61 -7.66 16.18
C SER A 317 18.11 -6.23 16.41
N ASP A 318 19.30 -6.08 17.00
CA ASP A 318 19.97 -4.79 17.16
C ASP A 318 20.25 -4.06 15.83
N SER A 319 20.18 -4.78 14.70
CA SER A 319 20.34 -4.21 13.36
C SER A 319 19.04 -3.72 12.73
N THR A 320 17.90 -4.02 13.35
CA THR A 320 16.58 -3.63 12.84
C THR A 320 16.36 -2.14 13.03
N ILE A 321 15.88 -1.49 11.97
CA ILE A 321 15.62 -0.05 12.00
C ILE A 321 14.16 0.19 12.42
N PHE A 322 13.96 0.99 13.46
CA PHE A 322 12.65 1.47 13.88
C PHE A 322 12.37 2.87 13.33
N ARG A 323 11.18 3.13 12.81
CA ARG A 323 10.82 4.43 12.25
C ARG A 323 9.43 4.89 12.62
N ARG A 324 9.24 6.20 12.60
CA ARG A 324 7.95 6.85 12.73
C ARG A 324 8.00 8.17 11.96
N SER A 325 6.98 8.50 11.17
CA SER A 325 6.89 9.79 10.46
C SER A 325 8.16 10.21 9.69
N GLY A 326 8.86 9.23 9.09
CA GLY A 326 10.10 9.46 8.34
C GLY A 326 11.36 9.70 9.18
N VAL A 327 11.30 9.56 10.50
CA VAL A 327 12.48 9.61 11.37
C VAL A 327 12.75 8.25 11.99
N GLN A 328 14.02 7.97 12.27
CA GLN A 328 14.41 6.78 13.01
C GLN A 328 14.11 6.99 14.50
N VAL A 329 13.43 6.03 15.11
CA VAL A 329 13.08 6.01 16.55
C VAL A 329 13.73 4.79 17.21
N THR A 330 13.57 4.63 18.52
CA THR A 330 13.96 3.41 19.24
C THR A 330 12.81 2.41 19.28
N GLU A 331 13.10 1.16 19.67
CA GLU A 331 12.07 0.11 19.83
C GLU A 331 11.01 0.44 20.89
N ASP A 332 11.31 1.34 21.84
CA ASP A 332 10.35 1.82 22.85
C ASP A 332 9.11 2.47 22.22
N ALA A 333 9.20 2.98 20.99
CA ALA A 333 8.08 3.53 20.25
C ALA A 333 6.93 2.51 20.06
N LEU A 334 7.22 1.21 20.05
CA LEU A 334 6.22 0.14 19.95
C LEU A 334 5.23 0.14 21.12
N LEU A 335 5.60 0.70 22.26
CA LEU A 335 4.72 0.80 23.44
C LEU A 335 3.80 2.02 23.38
N GLN A 336 4.06 2.96 22.48
CA GLN A 336 3.33 4.23 22.37
C GLN A 336 2.31 4.21 21.23
N TRP A 337 2.63 3.48 20.15
CA TRP A 337 1.83 3.41 18.94
C TRP A 337 1.53 1.95 18.64
N GLN A 338 0.34 1.62 18.16
CA GLN A 338 -0.14 0.24 18.06
C GLN A 338 -0.21 -0.30 16.62
N PHE A 339 0.15 0.51 15.63
CA PHE A 339 0.12 0.08 14.23
C PHE A 339 1.53 0.10 13.65
N SER A 340 1.90 -0.98 12.96
CA SER A 340 3.22 -1.13 12.36
C SER A 340 3.18 -1.78 10.98
N GLU A 341 4.07 -1.32 10.12
CA GLU A 341 4.59 -2.02 8.95
C GLU A 341 5.90 -2.72 9.33
N ALA A 342 6.00 -4.03 9.14
CA ALA A 342 7.25 -4.77 9.28
C ALA A 342 7.72 -5.27 7.91
N LYS A 343 8.97 -4.96 7.54
CA LYS A 343 9.64 -5.52 6.35
C LYS A 343 10.82 -6.41 6.75
N GLY A 344 11.05 -7.48 6.01
CA GLY A 344 12.20 -8.37 6.21
C GLY A 344 12.05 -9.73 5.55
N THR A 345 12.45 -10.80 6.24
CA THR A 345 12.39 -12.18 5.71
C THR A 345 11.32 -12.98 6.43
N TYR A 346 10.38 -13.58 5.69
CA TYR A 346 9.31 -14.40 6.26
C TYR A 346 9.65 -15.90 6.23
N ASN A 347 9.41 -16.57 7.36
CA ASN A 347 9.49 -18.01 7.49
C ASN A 347 8.07 -18.61 7.63
N PRO A 348 7.57 -19.33 6.60
CA PRO A 348 6.23 -19.93 6.64
C PRO A 348 6.11 -21.06 7.67
N ALA A 349 7.19 -21.75 8.02
CA ALA A 349 7.12 -22.88 8.97
C ALA A 349 6.80 -22.44 10.40
N THR A 350 7.18 -21.21 10.76
CA THR A 350 6.95 -20.63 12.10
C THR A 350 5.99 -19.45 12.06
N ASN A 351 5.45 -19.11 10.88
CA ASN A 351 4.64 -17.92 10.65
C ASN A 351 5.31 -16.63 11.20
N THR A 352 6.63 -16.51 11.01
CA THR A 352 7.45 -15.46 11.62
C THR A 352 8.15 -14.60 10.56
N LEU A 353 8.01 -13.29 10.67
CA LEU A 353 8.77 -12.30 9.91
C LEU A 353 9.96 -11.82 10.76
N THR A 354 11.19 -12.05 10.27
CA THR A 354 12.40 -11.46 10.86
C THR A 354 12.62 -10.09 10.25
N ALA A 355 12.38 -9.03 11.02
CA ALA A 355 12.29 -7.67 10.53
C ALA A 355 13.68 -7.05 10.34
N THR A 356 13.92 -6.48 9.17
CA THR A 356 15.01 -5.53 8.90
C THR A 356 14.57 -4.10 9.19
N ARG A 357 13.25 -3.82 9.09
CA ARG A 357 12.64 -2.54 9.45
C ARG A 357 11.26 -2.72 10.08
N ILE A 358 10.96 -1.89 11.07
CA ILE A 358 9.62 -1.71 11.62
C ILE A 358 9.27 -0.22 11.58
N THR A 359 8.19 0.13 10.89
CA THR A 359 7.70 1.52 10.76
C THR A 359 6.37 1.64 11.49
N LEU A 360 6.28 2.56 12.44
CA LEU A 360 5.06 2.84 13.20
C LEU A 360 4.22 3.90 12.49
N GLU A 361 2.91 3.69 12.45
CA GLU A 361 1.93 4.61 11.86
C GLU A 361 0.84 4.99 12.87
N ASP A 362 0.10 6.06 12.57
CA ASP A 362 -0.83 6.67 13.52
C ASP A 362 -2.14 5.89 13.71
N ASP A 363 -2.55 5.04 12.76
CA ASP A 363 -3.70 4.14 12.90
C ASP A 363 -3.81 3.04 11.81
N ALA A 364 -4.72 2.08 12.04
CA ALA A 364 -5.02 0.96 11.13
C ALA A 364 -5.75 1.37 9.84
N GLY A 365 -6.12 2.65 9.73
CA GLY A 365 -6.84 3.21 8.61
C GLY A 365 -6.01 4.29 7.95
N GLY A 366 -5.04 3.91 7.12
CA GLY A 366 -4.38 4.81 6.15
C GLY A 366 -5.34 5.39 5.07
N GLY A 367 -6.65 5.46 5.38
CA GLY A 367 -7.68 6.14 4.61
C GLY A 367 -7.72 7.62 4.95
N GLY A 368 -6.65 8.34 4.59
CA GLY A 368 -6.69 9.79 4.40
C GLY A 368 -7.46 10.13 3.11
N GLY A 369 -8.73 9.75 3.03
CA GLY A 369 -9.68 10.45 2.18
C GLY A 369 -9.94 11.79 2.83
N GLY A 370 -9.62 12.89 2.14
CA GLY A 370 -9.95 14.23 2.62
C GLY A 370 -11.43 14.28 3.03
N GLY A 371 -11.67 14.47 4.32
CA GLY A 371 -13.01 14.48 4.90
C GLY A 371 -13.16 13.66 6.17
N GLY A 372 -12.56 14.12 7.27
CA GLY A 372 -13.20 14.03 8.58
C GLY A 372 -13.02 12.77 9.43
N THR A 373 -11.78 12.35 9.69
CA THR A 373 -11.31 11.90 11.03
C THR A 373 -9.80 12.14 11.19
N GLY A 374 -9.28 13.22 10.59
CA GLY A 374 -7.85 13.53 10.66
C GLY A 374 -7.38 13.82 12.08
N GLU A 375 -6.07 13.88 12.27
CA GLU A 375 -5.47 14.51 13.45
C GLU A 375 -6.16 15.86 13.73
N ALA A 376 -6.31 16.18 15.01
CA ALA A 376 -6.80 17.49 15.41
C ALA A 376 -5.85 18.56 14.89
N GLU A 377 -6.41 19.53 14.19
CA GLU A 377 -5.65 20.62 13.56
C GLU A 377 -6.20 21.94 14.06
N ALA A 378 -5.31 22.83 14.49
CA ALA A 378 -5.67 24.19 14.87
C ALA A 378 -4.65 25.19 14.33
N THR A 379 -5.14 26.27 13.72
CA THR A 379 -4.30 27.36 13.22
C THR A 379 -4.61 28.65 13.97
N GLY A 380 -3.58 29.26 14.53
CA GLY A 380 -3.72 30.46 15.35
C GLY A 380 -2.42 31.22 15.59
N SER A 381 -2.53 32.29 16.37
CA SER A 381 -1.40 33.09 16.83
C SER A 381 -0.66 32.40 17.98
N ILE A 382 0.67 32.30 17.87
CA ILE A 382 1.54 31.69 18.87
C ILE A 382 1.67 32.62 20.08
N THR A 383 1.47 32.07 21.27
CA THR A 383 1.73 32.75 22.56
C THR A 383 2.31 31.75 23.58
N ASN A 384 2.88 32.27 24.67
CA ASN A 384 3.36 31.47 25.81
C ASN A 384 4.30 30.31 25.44
N VAL A 385 5.21 30.53 24.48
CA VAL A 385 6.21 29.53 24.09
C VAL A 385 7.15 29.26 25.26
N ASP A 386 7.22 28.00 25.69
CA ASP A 386 8.16 27.49 26.67
C ASP A 386 8.90 26.29 26.08
N LEU A 387 10.09 26.56 25.55
CA LEU A 387 10.95 25.56 24.91
C LEU A 387 11.57 24.58 25.92
N ASN A 388 11.55 24.86 27.23
CA ASN A 388 12.06 23.90 28.22
C ASN A 388 10.99 22.86 28.59
N GLN A 389 9.72 23.19 28.36
CA GLN A 389 8.57 22.33 28.66
C GLN A 389 7.86 21.85 27.39
N ASN A 390 8.42 22.17 26.21
CA ASN A 390 7.90 21.85 24.89
C ASN A 390 6.42 22.18 24.75
N ARG A 391 6.05 23.43 25.07
CA ARG A 391 4.66 23.87 24.97
C ARG A 391 4.49 25.29 24.48
N MET A 392 3.34 25.54 23.87
CA MET A 392 2.86 26.87 23.51
C MET A 392 1.34 26.91 23.65
N THR A 393 0.76 28.10 23.48
CA THR A 393 -0.68 28.28 23.36
C THR A 393 -1.00 28.95 22.03
N LEU A 394 -1.93 28.38 21.26
CA LEU A 394 -2.53 29.05 20.12
C LEU A 394 -3.72 29.88 20.58
N THR A 395 -3.76 31.13 20.13
CA THR A 395 -4.81 32.12 20.38
C THR A 395 -5.33 32.66 19.05
N ASN A 396 -6.42 33.44 19.06
CA ASN A 396 -7.02 33.98 17.82
C ASN A 396 -7.19 32.89 16.75
N ILE A 397 -7.71 31.73 17.15
CA ILE A 397 -7.82 30.55 16.29
C ILE A 397 -8.80 30.87 15.17
N PHE A 398 -8.36 30.65 13.93
CA PHE A 398 -9.15 30.95 12.73
C PHE A 398 -9.36 29.74 11.83
N ASP A 399 -8.73 28.61 12.14
CA ASP A 399 -9.00 27.33 11.50
C ASP A 399 -8.91 26.19 12.52
N ILE A 400 -9.86 25.25 12.42
CA ILE A 400 -9.98 24.08 13.29
C ILE A 400 -10.50 22.91 12.45
N GLU A 401 -9.80 21.79 12.48
CA GLU A 401 -10.26 20.53 11.90
C GLU A 401 -10.24 19.39 12.93
N ASN A 402 -11.21 18.48 12.80
CA ASN A 402 -11.26 17.19 13.49
C ASN A 402 -11.31 17.22 15.04
N PHE A 403 -11.60 18.36 15.67
CA PHE A 403 -11.98 18.41 17.09
C PHE A 403 -12.96 19.57 17.40
N GLN A 404 -13.49 19.56 18.63
CA GLN A 404 -14.28 20.66 19.16
C GLN A 404 -13.44 21.44 20.17
N LEU A 405 -13.16 22.70 19.85
CA LEU A 405 -12.36 23.56 20.69
C LEU A 405 -13.14 24.00 21.93
N GLU A 406 -12.53 23.81 23.11
CA GLU A 406 -13.07 24.32 24.36
C GLU A 406 -12.53 25.73 24.65
N GLY A 407 -13.28 26.76 24.26
CA GLY A 407 -12.93 28.15 24.51
C GLY A 407 -12.32 28.87 23.30
N THR A 408 -11.37 29.76 23.53
CA THR A 408 -10.77 30.64 22.48
C THR A 408 -9.29 30.38 22.24
N THR A 409 -8.73 29.37 22.91
CA THR A 409 -7.32 29.01 22.88
C THR A 409 -7.18 27.50 22.92
N VAL A 410 -6.10 26.97 22.38
CA VAL A 410 -5.71 25.55 22.54
C VAL A 410 -4.25 25.48 22.96
N ASN A 411 -3.94 24.60 23.90
CA ASN A 411 -2.55 24.33 24.25
C ASN A 411 -1.95 23.40 23.20
N VAL A 412 -0.68 23.58 22.90
CA VAL A 412 0.06 22.69 22.02
C VAL A 412 1.30 22.23 22.76
N THR A 413 1.48 20.92 22.86
CA THR A 413 2.71 20.32 23.36
C THR A 413 3.39 19.55 22.25
N TRP A 414 4.71 19.43 22.32
CA TRP A 414 5.51 18.70 21.35
C TRP A 414 6.57 17.84 22.02
N THR A 415 7.14 16.92 21.25
CA THR A 415 8.25 16.07 21.66
C THR A 415 9.42 16.28 20.71
N GLU A 416 10.53 15.57 20.94
CA GLU A 416 11.67 15.55 20.01
C GLU A 416 11.29 14.96 18.64
N GLU A 417 10.17 14.24 18.54
CA GLU A 417 9.66 13.65 17.30
C GLU A 417 8.78 14.60 16.49
N THR A 418 8.36 15.73 17.06
CA THR A 418 7.46 16.68 16.38
C THR A 418 8.18 17.37 15.23
N ILE A 419 7.59 17.32 14.04
CA ILE A 419 8.15 17.94 12.84
C ILE A 419 7.81 19.42 12.82
N PHE A 420 8.83 20.27 12.78
CA PHE A 420 8.68 21.70 12.59
C PHE A 420 8.95 22.09 11.14
N LEU A 421 8.00 22.76 10.51
CA LEU A 421 8.09 23.19 9.12
C LEU A 421 7.91 24.70 8.98
N ARG A 422 8.56 25.28 7.98
CA ARG A 422 8.23 26.60 7.45
C ARG A 422 8.35 26.61 5.94
N SER A 423 7.28 27.05 5.26
CA SER A 423 7.23 27.07 3.79
C SER A 423 7.59 25.71 3.14
N GLY A 424 7.33 24.60 3.85
CA GLY A 424 7.67 23.24 3.44
C GLY A 424 9.07 22.76 3.86
N ASP A 425 9.94 23.65 4.32
CA ASP A 425 11.30 23.31 4.75
C ASP A 425 11.36 22.99 6.25
N PRO A 426 12.11 21.96 6.68
CA PRO A 426 12.33 21.67 8.09
C PRO A 426 13.02 22.83 8.82
N VAL A 427 12.50 23.18 10.00
CA VAL A 427 13.10 24.15 10.92
C VAL A 427 13.19 23.52 12.32
N THR A 428 13.77 24.24 13.28
CA THR A 428 13.80 23.83 14.70
C THR A 428 12.70 24.53 15.49
N GLU A 429 12.32 24.01 16.66
CA GLU A 429 11.38 24.65 17.60
C GLU A 429 11.73 26.11 17.95
N GLN A 430 13.00 26.52 17.85
CA GLN A 430 13.42 27.91 18.05
C GLN A 430 12.71 28.90 17.12
N ALA A 431 12.22 28.44 15.97
CA ALA A 431 11.49 29.27 15.03
C ALA A 431 10.11 29.72 15.58
N LEU A 432 9.56 29.04 16.60
CA LEU A 432 8.36 29.49 17.32
C LEU A 432 8.50 30.89 17.95
N LEU A 433 9.73 31.32 18.24
CA LEU A 433 10.01 32.64 18.81
C LEU A 433 10.08 33.75 17.76
N GLN A 434 10.10 33.39 16.48
CA GLN A 434 10.33 34.30 15.37
C GLN A 434 9.07 34.53 14.53
N TRP A 435 8.14 33.57 14.55
CA TRP A 435 6.93 33.59 13.73
C TRP A 435 5.70 33.79 14.59
N PRO A 436 4.74 34.63 14.16
CA PRO A 436 3.59 34.98 14.98
C PRO A 436 2.49 33.91 14.95
N ARG A 437 2.56 32.93 14.04
CA ARG A 437 1.48 31.96 13.79
C ARG A 437 1.99 30.55 13.55
N ALA A 438 1.14 29.59 13.91
CA ALA A 438 1.33 28.19 13.60
C ALA A 438 0.01 27.46 13.33
N GLU A 439 0.11 26.46 12.46
CA GLU A 439 -0.79 25.33 12.32
C GLU A 439 -0.20 24.18 13.14
N ALA A 440 -0.92 23.73 14.17
CA ALA A 440 -0.53 22.58 14.98
C ALA A 440 -1.44 21.40 14.68
N LYS A 441 -0.82 20.25 14.38
CA LYS A 441 -1.52 19.02 14.01
C LYS A 441 -1.08 17.88 14.91
N GLY A 442 -2.03 17.10 15.43
CA GLY A 442 -1.75 15.92 16.25
C GLY A 442 -2.96 15.40 17.02
N VAL A 443 -2.75 14.84 18.22
CA VAL A 443 -3.82 14.24 19.02
C VAL A 443 -4.40 15.25 20.01
N TYR A 444 -5.69 15.56 19.91
CA TYR A 444 -6.38 16.44 20.85
C TYR A 444 -6.89 15.71 22.10
N ASP A 445 -6.58 16.27 23.26
CA ASP A 445 -7.08 15.86 24.57
C ASP A 445 -8.11 16.88 25.06
N PRO A 446 -9.42 16.57 25.02
CA PRO A 446 -10.46 17.50 25.46
C PRO A 446 -10.40 17.78 26.96
N GLY A 447 -9.91 16.85 27.78
CA GLY A 447 -9.82 17.03 29.23
C GLY A 447 -8.81 18.10 29.65
N THR A 448 -7.84 18.39 28.79
CA THR A 448 -6.79 19.40 29.04
C THR A 448 -6.77 20.51 27.98
N ASN A 449 -7.68 20.46 27.00
CA ASN A 449 -7.71 21.34 25.83
C ASN A 449 -6.32 21.48 25.18
N THR A 450 -5.68 20.33 24.89
CA THR A 450 -4.29 20.26 24.43
C THR A 450 -4.16 19.40 23.18
N ILE A 451 -3.48 19.91 22.15
CA ILE A 451 -2.98 19.12 21.01
C ILE A 451 -1.57 18.65 21.34
N ARG A 452 -1.37 17.32 21.38
CA ARG A 452 -0.04 16.70 21.34
C ARG A 452 0.40 16.64 19.89
N ALA A 453 1.22 17.59 19.46
CA ALA A 453 1.53 17.81 18.06
C ALA A 453 2.50 16.77 17.49
N SER A 454 2.11 16.16 16.38
CA SER A 454 3.00 15.40 15.49
C SER A 454 3.71 16.34 14.50
N ARG A 455 3.06 17.46 14.15
CA ARG A 455 3.59 18.49 13.25
C ARG A 455 3.20 19.90 13.69
N ILE A 456 4.13 20.84 13.56
CA ILE A 456 3.89 22.27 13.72
C ILE A 456 4.45 23.01 12.51
N LYS A 457 3.57 23.70 11.78
CA LYS A 457 3.93 24.48 10.59
C LYS A 457 3.79 25.98 10.88
N LEU A 458 4.86 26.73 10.65
CA LEU A 458 4.95 28.15 10.96
C LEU A 458 4.49 29.01 9.79
N GLU A 459 3.73 30.05 10.10
CA GLU A 459 3.14 30.98 9.14
C GLU A 459 3.48 32.45 9.47
N ASP A 460 3.34 33.31 8.46
CA ASP A 460 3.58 34.75 8.55
C ASP A 460 2.45 35.53 9.24
#